data_AF-A0A836TM87-F1
#
_entry.id   AF-A0A836TM87-F1
#
_cell.length_a   1.000
_cell.length_b   1.000
_cell.length_c   1.000
_cell.angle_alpha   90.00
_cell.angle_beta   90.00
_cell.angle_gamma   90.00
#
_symmetry.space_group_name_H-M   'P 1'
#
loop_
_entity.id
_entity.type
_entity.pdbx_description
1 polymer ?
#
loop_
_entity_poly.entity_id
_entity_poly.type
_entity_poly.pdbx_seq_one_letter_code
_entity_poly.pdbx_strand_id
1 'polypeptide(L)' 'YVSDVYALYQQAVARGLNPDAAPEDAGWGERYFHLTDPDGHELSFARPLATE' A
#
# COMPACT_ATOMS: atom_id res chain seq x y z
N TYR A 1 9.05 -2.83 1.90
CA TYR A 1 8.70 -3.28 0.53
C TYR A 1 7.87 -4.54 0.58
N VAL A 2 6.88 -4.65 -0.32
CA VAL A 2 5.99 -5.82 -0.45
C VAL A 2 6.08 -6.42 -1.85
N SER A 3 5.77 -7.71 -1.98
CA SER A 3 5.83 -8.40 -3.28
C SER A 3 4.71 -7.96 -4.22
N ASP A 4 3.51 -7.68 -3.69
CA ASP A 4 2.37 -7.23 -4.46
C ASP A 4 1.53 -6.24 -3.61
N VAL A 5 1.52 -4.99 -4.06
CA VAL A 5 0.86 -3.88 -3.37
C VAL A 5 -0.65 -4.01 -3.46
N TYR A 6 -1.18 -4.46 -4.60
CA TYR A 6 -2.63 -4.64 -4.79
C TYR A 6 -3.16 -5.82 -3.98
N ALA A 7 -2.44 -6.94 -3.97
CA ALA A 7 -2.83 -8.11 -3.20
C ALA A 7 -2.89 -7.79 -1.70
N LEU A 8 -1.90 -7.05 -1.17
CA LEU A 8 -1.90 -6.64 0.23
C LEU A 8 -3.02 -5.64 0.54
N TYR A 9 -3.24 -4.66 -0.33
CA TYR A 9 -4.36 -3.71 -0.20
C TYR A 9 -5.70 -4.44 -0.12
N GLN A 10 -5.97 -5.38 -1.04
CA GLN A 10 -7.21 -6.15 -1.04
C GLN A 10 -7.37 -6.99 0.24
N GLN A 11 -6.28 -7.60 0.73
CA GLN A 11 -6.30 -8.34 1.99
C GLN A 11 -6.60 -7.43 3.18
N ALA A 12 -6.06 -6.21 3.19
CA ALA A 12 -6.31 -5.23 4.24
C ALA A 12 -7.80 -4.84 4.27
N VAL A 13 -8.38 -4.48 3.12
CA VAL A 13 -9.81 -4.16 2.99
C VAL A 13 -10.69 -5.35 3.39
N ALA A 14 -10.36 -6.56 2.94
CA ALA A 14 -11.12 -7.77 3.29
C ALA A 14 -11.09 -8.12 4.79
N ARG A 15 -10.07 -7.65 5.52
CA ARG A 15 -9.95 -7.78 6.97
C ARG A 15 -10.60 -6.64 7.75
N GLY A 16 -11.25 -5.70 7.06
CA GLY A 16 -11.90 -4.54 7.69
C GLY A 16 -10.91 -3.46 8.13
N LEU A 17 -9.68 -3.47 7.61
CA LEU A 17 -8.78 -2.32 7.73
C LEU A 17 -9.21 -1.24 6.74
N ASN A 18 -8.88 0.01 7.07
CA ASN A 18 -9.17 1.18 6.24
C ASN A 18 -7.86 1.78 5.69
N PRO A 19 -7.39 1.33 4.51
CA PRO A 19 -6.38 2.06 3.76
C PRO A 19 -6.83 3.50 3.47
N ASP A 20 -5.91 4.44 3.52
CA ASP A 20 -6.19 5.87 3.29
C ASP A 20 -6.46 6.16 1.80
N ALA A 21 -5.84 5.38 0.91
CA ALA A 21 -6.02 5.46 -0.53
C ALA A 21 -5.80 4.10 -1.22
N ALA A 22 -6.34 3.95 -2.43
CA ALA A 22 -6.02 2.82 -3.29
C ALA A 22 -4.55 2.91 -3.78
N PRO A 23 -3.91 1.78 -4.12
CA PRO A 23 -2.51 1.82 -4.54
C PRO A 23 -2.29 2.62 -5.83
N GLU A 24 -1.28 3.49 -5.83
CA GLU A 24 -0.94 4.35 -6.96
C GLU A 24 0.56 4.29 -7.29
N ASP A 25 0.90 4.67 -8.52
CA ASP A 25 2.26 4.76 -9.02
C ASP A 25 2.82 6.15 -8.76
N ALA A 26 3.83 6.23 -7.90
CA ALA A 26 4.50 7.46 -7.54
C ALA A 26 5.48 7.94 -8.62
N GLY A 27 5.67 9.26 -8.71
CA GLY A 27 6.64 9.87 -9.63
C GLY A 27 8.10 9.51 -9.35
N TRP A 28 8.42 8.92 -8.19
CA TRP A 28 9.75 8.43 -7.84
C TRP A 28 9.96 6.93 -8.16
N GLY A 29 9.01 6.28 -8.85
CA GLY A 29 9.18 4.93 -9.37
C GLY A 29 8.76 3.82 -8.41
N GLU A 30 7.81 4.06 -7.53
CA GLU A 30 7.26 3.03 -6.63
C GLU A 30 5.73 2.99 -6.72
N ARG A 31 5.16 1.80 -6.60
CA ARG A 31 3.72 1.63 -6.32
C ARG A 31 3.53 1.52 -4.83
N TYR A 32 2.59 2.27 -4.24
CA TYR A 32 2.41 2.29 -2.79
C TYR A 32 0.96 2.55 -2.38
N PHE A 33 0.64 2.24 -1.11
CA PHE A 33 -0.56 2.71 -0.41
C PHE A 33 -0.26 2.92 1.08
N HIS A 34 -1.13 3.67 1.74
CA HIS A 34 -1.09 3.92 3.18
C HIS A 34 -2.28 3.29 3.88
N LEU A 35 -2.08 2.89 5.14
CA LEU A 35 -3.17 2.58 6.06
C LEU A 35 -2.80 3.09 7.45
N THR A 36 -3.80 3.56 8.18
CA THR A 36 -3.65 3.86 9.61
C THR A 36 -4.01 2.61 10.43
N ASP A 37 -3.09 2.17 11.29
CA ASP A 37 -3.35 1.04 12.20
C ASP A 37 -4.29 1.45 13.35
N PRO A 38 -4.86 0.50 14.11
CA PRO A 38 -5.75 0.81 15.24
C PRO A 38 -5.11 1.64 16.36
N ASP A 39 -3.77 1.66 16.46
CA ASP A 39 -3.01 2.46 17.42
C ASP A 39 -2.79 3.90 16.92
N GLY A 40 -3.19 4.20 15.67
CA GLY A 40 -3.08 5.52 15.05
C GLY A 40 -1.77 5.75 14.30
N HIS A 41 -0.99 4.71 14.02
CA HIS A 41 0.24 4.83 13.24
C HIS A 41 -0.03 4.69 11.75
N GLU A 42 0.54 5.59 10.96
CA GLU A 42 0.56 5.48 9.50
C GLU A 42 1.57 4.41 9.08
N LEU A 43 1.10 3.43 8.31
CA LEU A 43 1.91 2.39 7.70
C LEU A 43 1.93 2.57 6.18
N SER A 44 3.14 2.61 5.61
CA SER A 44 3.35 2.70 4.17
C SER A 44 3.84 1.37 3.59
N PHE A 45 3.14 0.86 2.58
CA PHE A 45 3.51 -0.36 1.87
C PHE A 45 3.80 -0.02 0.42
N ALA A 46 5.06 -0.22 0.01
CA ALA A 46 5.51 0.11 -1.33
C ALA A 46 6.20 -1.07 -2.03
N ARG A 47 6.28 -1.01 -3.35
CA ARG A 47 7.08 -1.87 -4.22
C ARG A 47 7.74 -1.00 -5.30
N PRO A 48 9.02 -1.21 -5.65
CA PRO A 48 9.62 -0.53 -6.81
C PRO A 48 8.90 -0.95 -8.09
N LEU A 49 8.56 0.03 -8.93
CA LEU A 49 8.16 -0.23 -10.31
C LEU A 49 9.39 -0.75 -11.05
N ALA A 50 9.22 -1.85 -11.79
CA ALA A 50 10.30 -2.31 -12.65
C ALA A 50 10.59 -1.21 -13.67
N THR A 51 11.83 -0.73 -13.71
CA THR A 51 12.30 0.10 -14.80
C THR A 51 12.42 -0.81 -16.03
N GLU A 52 11.74 -0.48 -17.12
CA GLU A 52 11.93 -1.14 -18.42
C GLU A 52 13.39 -0.98 -18.93
#